data_AF-A0A349GN94-F1
#
_entry.id   AF-A0A349GN94-F1
#
_cell.length_a   1.000
_cell.length_b   1.000
_cell.length_c   1.000
_cell.angle_alpha   90.00
_cell.angle_beta   90.00
_cell.angle_gamma   90.00
#
_symmetry.space_group_name_H-M   'P 1'
#
loop_
_entity.id
_entity.type
_entity.pdbx_description
1 polymer ?
#
loop_
_entity_poly.entity_id
_entity_poly.type
_entity_poly.pdbx_seq_one_letter_code
_entity_poly.pdbx_strand_id
1 'polypeptide(L)'
;KFKKLEKNIPVIAVGTPQADFFLDNFIFVNTSDEHDFEKITDHLIDVHGYTDIDMLSGFDFIEVSHQRVDGYRKSLEKHNIKYNEDKVCYGDFWIESGRLQAQKYINGERPFPQALICANDYMAYAFLDELLKNNIPVPEKISVTGYEYVRERIYHYPILTTFQRNRKGLGALAVRMLYKKLTSGKYEDYELPEGTFISGNTCSCGICDAQLSDEQNDVSLKRTFDFLSLFGQIELKLTECRTINEFIHICREFRYMIRDTEELYICLYEDWYEDNALSENIICYDIFYDKKPVTLNKYDFSKLFSSSAAFYNLSPVFFLKRTLGYVVARCTSAAANNNMYRNWLKAISNAIEFLRMKNDI
;
A
#
# COMPACT_ATOMS: atom_id res chain seq x y z
N LYS A 1 17.00 24.61 4.93
CA LYS A 1 15.90 25.54 4.58
C LYS A 1 15.55 25.32 3.12
N PHE A 2 14.52 24.52 2.83
CA PHE A 2 14.02 24.34 1.46
C PHE A 2 13.50 25.68 0.96
N LYS A 3 13.98 26.13 -0.22
CA LYS A 3 13.45 27.31 -0.91
C LYS A 3 11.94 27.09 -1.08
N LYS A 4 11.11 27.98 -0.51
CA LYS A 4 9.68 28.05 -0.82
C LYS A 4 9.55 28.13 -2.34
N LEU A 5 9.08 27.05 -2.96
CA LEU A 5 8.67 27.08 -4.35
C LEU A 5 7.41 27.96 -4.41
N GLU A 6 7.58 29.23 -4.75
CA GLU A 6 6.53 30.22 -5.01
C GLU A 6 5.74 29.90 -6.30
N LYS A 7 5.36 28.65 -6.50
CA LYS A 7 4.44 28.26 -7.58
C LYS A 7 3.12 27.82 -6.94
N ASN A 8 2.03 28.41 -7.42
CA ASN A 8 0.66 28.07 -7.04
C ASN A 8 0.26 26.71 -7.66
N ILE A 9 0.93 25.64 -7.20
CA ILE A 9 0.70 24.27 -7.68
C ILE A 9 -0.41 23.68 -6.80
N PRO A 10 -1.52 23.20 -7.38
CA PRO A 10 -2.54 22.50 -6.61
C PRO A 10 -1.98 21.16 -6.11
N VAL A 11 -2.09 20.93 -4.80
CA VAL A 11 -1.60 19.71 -4.16
C VAL A 11 -2.72 19.11 -3.31
N ILE A 12 -3.01 17.84 -3.55
CA ILE A 12 -3.82 17.00 -2.66
C ILE A 12 -2.86 16.04 -1.95
N ALA A 13 -2.78 16.14 -0.64
CA ALA A 13 -2.03 15.23 0.21
C ALA A 13 -2.97 14.13 0.74
N VAL A 14 -2.52 12.88 0.68
CA VAL A 14 -3.28 11.73 1.18
C VAL A 14 -2.64 11.23 2.47
N GLY A 15 -3.42 11.18 3.56
CA GLY A 15 -2.97 10.72 4.87
C GLY A 15 -3.04 11.80 5.95
N THR A 16 -2.42 11.50 7.09
CA THR A 16 -2.48 12.36 8.28
C THR A 16 -1.58 13.59 8.10
N PRO A 17 -2.09 14.81 8.37
CA PRO A 17 -1.26 16.00 8.37
C PRO A 17 -0.18 15.91 9.44
N GLN A 18 1.04 16.33 9.11
CA GLN A 18 2.13 16.48 10.05
C GLN A 18 2.28 17.97 10.36
N ALA A 19 2.39 18.33 11.64
CA ALA A 19 2.45 19.74 12.06
C ALA A 19 3.58 20.51 11.36
N ASP A 20 4.72 19.85 11.15
CA ASP A 20 5.90 20.42 10.47
C ASP A 20 5.78 20.48 8.94
N PHE A 21 4.72 19.89 8.37
CA PHE A 21 4.48 19.77 6.93
C PHE A 21 3.16 20.41 6.50
N PHE A 22 2.78 21.51 7.16
CA PHE A 22 1.63 22.31 6.75
C PHE A 22 2.05 23.38 5.73
N LEU A 23 1.47 23.32 4.54
CA LEU A 23 1.65 24.33 3.50
C LEU A 23 0.26 24.89 3.14
N ASP A 24 0.16 26.21 3.03
CA ASP A 24 -1.12 26.95 2.89
C ASP A 24 -2.01 26.48 1.72
N ASN A 25 -1.43 25.79 0.73
CA ASN A 25 -2.12 25.35 -0.48
C ASN A 25 -2.47 23.84 -0.49
N PHE A 26 -2.19 23.12 0.60
CA PHE A 26 -2.40 21.66 0.67
C PHE A 26 -3.80 21.34 1.15
N ILE A 27 -4.48 20.45 0.44
CA ILE A 27 -5.67 19.79 0.95
C ILE A 27 -5.29 18.38 1.38
N PHE A 28 -5.48 18.09 2.66
CA PHE A 28 -5.30 16.76 3.21
C PHE A 28 -6.62 15.99 3.12
N VAL A 29 -6.56 14.78 2.58
CA VAL A 29 -7.67 13.82 2.59
C VAL A 29 -7.21 12.52 3.22
N ASN A 30 -8.02 11.96 4.10
CA ASN A 30 -7.77 10.67 4.74
C ASN A 30 -9.09 9.95 4.97
N THR A 31 -9.06 8.65 5.29
CA THR A 31 -10.26 8.00 5.85
C THR A 31 -10.51 8.50 7.28
N SER A 32 -11.72 8.30 7.80
CA SER A 32 -12.05 8.67 9.18
C SER A 32 -11.83 7.50 10.12
N ASP A 33 -10.72 7.52 10.86
CA ASP A 33 -10.43 6.51 11.88
C ASP A 33 -11.50 6.50 12.99
N GLU A 34 -12.05 7.66 13.38
CA GLU A 34 -13.17 7.74 14.34
C GLU A 34 -14.43 7.03 13.81
N HIS A 35 -14.86 7.32 12.58
CA HIS A 35 -16.06 6.70 12.01
C HIS A 35 -15.89 5.21 11.77
N ASP A 36 -14.69 4.79 11.34
CA ASP A 36 -14.39 3.38 11.12
C ASP A 36 -14.45 2.61 12.46
N PHE A 37 -13.92 3.16 13.57
CA PHE A 37 -13.99 2.53 14.90
C PHE A 37 -15.36 2.60 15.55
N GLU A 38 -16.15 3.65 15.27
CA GLU A 38 -17.56 3.71 15.63
C GLU A 38 -18.31 2.54 14.97
N LYS A 39 -18.13 2.33 13.67
CA LYS A 39 -18.73 1.19 12.95
C LYS A 39 -18.25 -0.17 13.46
N ILE A 40 -16.98 -0.30 13.81
CA ILE A 40 -16.45 -1.56 14.36
C ILE A 40 -17.15 -1.91 15.67
N THR A 41 -17.29 -0.91 16.53
CA THR A 41 -17.90 -1.06 17.86
C THR A 41 -19.41 -1.26 17.74
N ASP A 42 -20.08 -0.51 16.86
CA ASP A 42 -21.51 -0.65 16.54
C ASP A 42 -21.81 -2.09 16.12
N HIS A 43 -21.00 -2.68 15.23
CA HIS A 43 -21.18 -4.08 14.83
C HIS A 43 -21.14 -5.06 16.02
N LEU A 44 -20.18 -4.90 16.93
CA LEU A 44 -20.05 -5.76 18.10
C LEU A 44 -21.26 -5.62 19.04
N ILE A 45 -21.84 -4.43 19.16
CA ILE A 45 -23.00 -4.18 20.00
C ILE A 45 -24.29 -4.62 19.30
N ASP A 46 -24.54 -4.16 18.08
CA ASP A 46 -25.81 -4.34 17.35
C ASP A 46 -26.01 -5.80 16.90
N VAL A 47 -24.95 -6.46 16.43
CA VAL A 47 -25.05 -7.81 15.88
C VAL A 47 -24.90 -8.88 16.97
N HIS A 48 -24.03 -8.64 17.96
CA HIS A 48 -23.69 -9.65 18.97
C HIS A 48 -24.22 -9.34 20.37
N GLY A 49 -24.73 -8.14 20.61
CA GLY A 49 -25.22 -7.71 21.93
C GLY A 49 -24.09 -7.53 22.96
N TYR A 50 -22.85 -7.31 22.51
CA TYR A 50 -21.73 -7.14 23.44
C TYR A 50 -21.82 -5.81 24.18
N THR A 51 -21.50 -5.84 25.47
CA THR A 51 -21.48 -4.67 26.36
C THR A 51 -20.15 -4.56 27.12
N ASP A 52 -19.38 -5.64 27.17
CA ASP A 52 -18.04 -5.70 27.72
C ASP A 52 -17.00 -5.85 26.60
N ILE A 53 -16.50 -4.71 26.11
CA ILE A 53 -15.59 -4.62 24.98
C ILE A 53 -14.35 -3.84 25.42
N ASP A 54 -13.18 -4.45 25.34
CA ASP A 54 -11.90 -3.75 25.53
C ASP A 54 -11.36 -3.27 24.17
N MET A 55 -10.47 -2.27 24.21
CA MET A 55 -9.74 -1.78 23.03
C MET A 55 -8.23 -1.79 23.28
N LEU A 56 -7.48 -2.36 22.35
CA LEU A 56 -6.02 -2.23 22.27
C LEU A 56 -5.68 -1.20 21.19
N SER A 57 -5.48 0.05 21.62
CA SER A 57 -5.05 1.16 20.77
C SER A 57 -3.54 1.13 20.49
N GLY A 58 -3.03 2.09 19.71
CA GLY A 58 -1.61 2.24 19.44
C GLY A 58 -0.90 3.18 20.41
N PHE A 59 0.07 3.96 19.91
CA PHE A 59 0.82 4.91 20.74
C PHE A 59 -0.09 5.99 21.34
N ASP A 60 -0.02 6.19 22.65
CA ASP A 60 -0.81 7.19 23.39
C ASP A 60 -0.45 8.65 23.10
N PHE A 61 0.64 8.91 22.37
CA PHE A 61 1.07 10.27 22.04
C PHE A 61 0.73 10.70 20.60
N ILE A 62 0.01 9.86 19.84
CA ILE A 62 -0.35 10.19 18.45
C ILE A 62 -1.86 10.32 18.28
N GLU A 63 -2.24 11.34 17.53
CA GLU A 63 -3.64 11.71 17.27
C GLU A 63 -4.46 10.55 16.70
N VAL A 64 -3.89 9.76 15.79
CA VAL A 64 -4.63 8.65 15.16
C VAL A 64 -5.03 7.57 16.17
N SER A 65 -4.27 7.37 17.26
CA SER A 65 -4.65 6.43 18.32
C SER A 65 -5.85 6.93 19.10
N HIS A 66 -5.89 8.23 19.39
CA HIS A 66 -7.02 8.86 20.08
C HIS A 66 -8.28 8.89 19.21
N GLN A 67 -8.17 9.23 17.92
CA GLN A 67 -9.31 9.20 17.01
C GLN A 67 -10.01 7.85 16.97
N ARG A 68 -9.24 6.74 17.03
CA ARG A 68 -9.80 5.38 17.11
C ARG A 68 -10.51 5.13 18.43
N VAL A 69 -9.94 5.61 19.55
CA VAL A 69 -10.57 5.53 20.88
C VAL A 69 -11.85 6.37 20.93
N ASP A 70 -11.87 7.52 20.26
CA ASP A 70 -13.01 8.41 20.17
C ASP A 70 -14.17 7.76 19.43
N GLY A 71 -13.89 7.04 18.33
CA GLY A 71 -14.88 6.24 17.61
C GLY A 71 -15.49 5.14 18.47
N TYR A 72 -14.65 4.39 19.19
CA TYR A 72 -15.08 3.38 20.16
C TYR A 72 -15.96 3.99 21.26
N ARG A 73 -15.50 5.08 21.90
CA ARG A 73 -16.23 5.78 22.95
C ARG A 73 -17.59 6.30 22.47
N LYS A 74 -17.63 6.92 21.29
CA LYS A 74 -18.85 7.46 20.68
C LYS A 74 -19.89 6.37 20.41
N SER A 75 -19.46 5.20 19.94
CA SER A 75 -20.34 4.05 19.76
C SER A 75 -20.89 3.53 21.10
N LEU A 76 -20.06 3.43 22.15
CA LEU A 76 -20.53 3.05 23.48
C LEU A 76 -21.58 4.03 24.02
N GLU A 77 -21.30 5.34 23.95
CA GLU A 77 -22.22 6.39 24.39
C GLU A 77 -23.55 6.36 23.62
N LYS A 78 -23.48 6.19 22.28
CA LYS A 78 -24.64 6.01 21.40
C LYS A 78 -25.53 4.84 21.83
N HIS A 79 -24.94 3.76 22.36
CA HIS A 79 -25.64 2.57 22.83
C HIS A 79 -25.94 2.59 24.34
N ASN A 80 -25.74 3.72 25.03
CA ASN A 80 -25.91 3.85 26.48
C ASN A 80 -25.03 2.88 27.30
N ILE A 81 -23.89 2.46 26.76
CA ILE A 81 -22.87 1.70 27.49
C ILE A 81 -21.87 2.69 28.08
N LYS A 82 -21.61 2.60 29.38
CA LYS A 82 -20.70 3.52 30.07
C LYS A 82 -19.26 3.31 29.57
N TYR A 83 -18.67 4.36 28.99
CA TYR A 83 -17.24 4.39 28.68
C TYR A 83 -16.39 4.25 29.96
N ASN A 84 -15.39 3.38 29.90
CA ASN A 84 -14.41 3.19 30.97
C ASN A 84 -13.00 3.26 30.37
N GLU A 85 -12.22 4.26 30.76
CA GLU A 85 -10.84 4.46 30.30
C GLU A 85 -9.95 3.25 30.61
N ASP A 86 -10.20 2.51 31.70
CA ASP A 86 -9.43 1.31 32.06
C ASP A 86 -9.57 0.16 31.06
N LYS A 87 -10.59 0.21 30.18
CA LYS A 87 -10.80 -0.76 29.08
C LYS A 87 -10.00 -0.42 27.81
N VAL A 88 -9.40 0.76 27.77
CA VAL A 88 -8.50 1.18 26.69
C VAL A 88 -7.06 0.91 27.12
N CYS A 89 -6.38 0.02 26.38
CA CYS A 89 -4.97 -0.24 26.53
C CYS A 89 -4.22 0.38 25.36
N TYR A 90 -3.15 1.13 25.61
CA TYR A 90 -2.30 1.68 24.56
C TYR A 90 -1.09 0.76 24.32
N GLY A 91 -0.85 0.46 23.05
CA GLY A 91 0.30 -0.28 22.57
C GLY A 91 1.21 0.58 21.69
N ASP A 92 1.79 -0.04 20.66
CA ASP A 92 2.77 0.58 19.76
C ASP A 92 2.55 0.22 18.28
N PHE A 93 1.39 -0.35 17.95
CA PHE A 93 1.06 -0.93 16.63
C PHE A 93 1.89 -2.15 16.23
N TRP A 94 2.71 -2.70 17.13
CA TRP A 94 3.55 -3.85 16.86
C TRP A 94 3.17 -5.07 17.68
N ILE A 95 3.68 -6.21 17.20
CA ILE A 95 3.35 -7.57 17.66
C ILE A 95 3.52 -7.70 19.18
N GLU A 96 4.56 -7.10 19.78
CA GLU A 96 4.78 -7.23 21.23
C GLU A 96 3.64 -6.64 22.07
N SER A 97 3.00 -5.54 21.64
CA SER A 97 1.85 -4.98 22.35
C SER A 97 0.67 -5.96 22.41
N GLY A 98 0.39 -6.65 21.29
CA GLY A 98 -0.66 -7.67 21.24
C GLY A 98 -0.37 -8.86 22.14
N ARG A 99 0.88 -9.35 22.12
CA ARG A 99 1.34 -10.46 22.98
C ARG A 99 1.20 -10.11 24.46
N LEU A 100 1.71 -8.94 24.88
CA LEU A 100 1.64 -8.49 26.27
C LEU A 100 0.19 -8.32 26.73
N GLN A 101 -0.69 -7.82 25.86
CA GLN A 101 -2.10 -7.68 26.20
C GLN A 101 -2.78 -9.04 26.38
N ALA A 102 -2.48 -10.05 25.54
CA ALA A 102 -2.97 -11.41 25.73
C ALA A 102 -2.52 -11.99 27.08
N GLN A 103 -1.23 -11.80 27.43
CA GLN A 103 -0.68 -12.30 28.69
C GLN A 103 -1.38 -11.71 29.92
N LYS A 104 -1.79 -10.43 29.89
CA LYS A 104 -2.58 -9.85 30.99
C LYS A 104 -3.90 -10.58 31.22
N TYR A 105 -4.59 -10.99 30.16
CA TYR A 105 -5.83 -11.78 30.31
C TYR A 105 -5.54 -13.22 30.74
N ILE A 106 -4.52 -13.86 30.16
CA ILE A 106 -4.12 -15.24 30.48
C ILE A 106 -3.70 -15.38 31.94
N ASN A 107 -2.91 -14.43 32.45
CA ASN A 107 -2.39 -14.42 33.82
C ASN A 107 -3.43 -13.99 34.85
N GLY A 108 -4.63 -13.59 34.42
CA GLY A 108 -5.69 -13.11 35.31
C GLY A 108 -5.46 -11.70 35.86
N GLU A 109 -4.53 -10.93 35.29
CA GLU A 109 -4.35 -9.51 35.62
C GLU A 109 -5.55 -8.68 35.13
N ARG A 110 -6.24 -9.15 34.08
CA ARG A 110 -7.50 -8.59 33.57
C ARG A 110 -8.50 -9.72 33.31
N PRO A 111 -9.81 -9.52 33.57
CA PRO A 111 -10.84 -10.47 33.14
C PRO A 111 -10.96 -10.46 31.61
N PHE A 112 -11.35 -11.59 31.02
CA PHE A 112 -11.66 -11.65 29.60
C PHE A 112 -12.93 -10.84 29.29
N PRO A 113 -12.85 -9.84 28.38
CA PRO A 113 -14.03 -9.17 27.86
C PRO A 113 -14.75 -10.08 26.85
N GLN A 114 -15.95 -9.69 26.41
CA GLN A 114 -16.65 -10.37 25.32
C GLN A 114 -15.95 -10.15 23.97
N ALA A 115 -15.34 -8.98 23.79
CA ALA A 115 -14.55 -8.67 22.61
C ALA A 115 -13.35 -7.78 22.89
N LEU A 116 -12.31 -7.92 22.07
CA LEU A 116 -11.17 -7.00 21.98
C LEU A 116 -11.11 -6.39 20.57
N ILE A 117 -11.19 -5.06 20.51
CA ILE A 117 -10.92 -4.31 19.28
C ILE A 117 -9.44 -3.93 19.26
N CYS A 118 -8.67 -4.46 18.30
CA CYS A 118 -7.28 -4.08 18.10
C CYS A 118 -7.17 -2.96 17.06
N ALA A 119 -6.38 -1.93 17.36
CA ALA A 119 -6.24 -0.78 16.49
C ALA A 119 -5.50 -1.06 15.18
N ASN A 120 -4.83 -2.21 15.06
CA ASN A 120 -4.34 -2.73 13.78
C ASN A 120 -4.27 -4.26 13.80
N ASP A 121 -4.05 -4.84 12.63
CA ASP A 121 -3.99 -6.29 12.45
C ASP A 121 -2.74 -6.93 13.07
N TYR A 122 -1.58 -6.27 13.09
CA TYR A 122 -0.36 -6.86 13.67
C TYR A 122 -0.46 -7.13 15.18
N MET A 123 -1.06 -6.20 15.93
CA MET A 123 -1.35 -6.44 17.35
C MET A 123 -2.38 -7.56 17.53
N ALA A 124 -3.41 -7.60 16.68
CA ALA A 124 -4.42 -8.64 16.72
C ALA A 124 -3.83 -10.03 16.45
N TYR A 125 -2.95 -10.17 15.45
CA TYR A 125 -2.29 -11.44 15.15
C TYR A 125 -1.48 -11.96 16.32
N ALA A 126 -0.66 -11.11 16.93
CA ALA A 126 0.16 -11.48 18.07
C ALA A 126 -0.68 -11.88 19.29
N PHE A 127 -1.79 -11.18 19.50
CA PHE A 127 -2.76 -11.50 20.53
C PHE A 127 -3.38 -12.89 20.30
N LEU A 128 -3.83 -13.17 19.08
CA LEU A 128 -4.41 -14.46 18.70
C LEU A 128 -3.40 -15.61 18.80
N ASP A 129 -2.18 -15.41 18.32
CA ASP A 129 -1.12 -16.41 18.38
C ASP A 129 -0.81 -16.79 19.85
N GLU A 130 -0.85 -15.82 20.76
CA GLU A 130 -0.61 -16.05 22.19
C GLU A 130 -1.79 -16.76 22.87
N LEU A 131 -3.04 -16.41 22.52
CA LEU A 131 -4.23 -17.15 22.97
C LEU A 131 -4.21 -18.60 22.48
N LEU A 132 -3.84 -18.82 21.20
CA LEU A 132 -3.75 -20.15 20.60
C LEU A 132 -2.72 -21.02 21.32
N LYS A 133 -1.52 -20.50 21.61
CA LYS A 133 -0.49 -21.22 22.39
C LYS A 133 -0.97 -21.67 23.77
N ASN A 134 -1.90 -20.91 24.36
CA ASN A 134 -2.48 -21.19 25.67
C ASN A 134 -3.82 -21.92 25.59
N ASN A 135 -4.20 -22.45 24.41
CA ASN A 135 -5.45 -23.18 24.15
C ASN A 135 -6.71 -22.39 24.55
N ILE A 136 -6.69 -21.07 24.39
CA ILE A 136 -7.85 -20.22 24.66
C ILE A 136 -8.70 -20.13 23.39
N PRO A 137 -9.97 -20.59 23.42
CA PRO A 137 -10.78 -20.67 22.22
C PRO A 137 -11.27 -19.28 21.78
N VAL A 138 -11.16 -19.00 20.50
CA VAL A 138 -11.62 -17.78 19.84
C VAL A 138 -12.48 -18.23 18.66
N PRO A 139 -13.75 -17.77 18.55
CA PRO A 139 -14.35 -16.64 19.25
C PRO A 139 -15.07 -16.98 20.58
N GLU A 140 -15.09 -18.23 21.02
CA GLU A 140 -15.95 -18.69 22.13
C GLU A 140 -15.62 -18.02 23.48
N LYS A 141 -14.34 -17.76 23.76
CA LYS A 141 -13.94 -17.06 24.99
C LYS A 141 -13.94 -15.55 24.83
N ILE A 142 -13.55 -15.07 23.66
CA ILE A 142 -13.37 -13.67 23.32
C ILE A 142 -13.40 -13.50 21.80
N SER A 143 -14.19 -12.56 21.30
CA SER A 143 -14.14 -12.13 19.90
C SER A 143 -13.00 -11.12 19.69
N VAL A 144 -12.32 -11.18 18.55
CA VAL A 144 -11.20 -10.27 18.25
C VAL A 144 -11.42 -9.62 16.90
N THR A 145 -11.34 -8.29 16.84
CA THR A 145 -11.36 -7.54 15.59
C THR A 145 -10.03 -6.80 15.38
N GLY A 146 -9.63 -6.67 14.12
CA GLY A 146 -8.49 -5.87 13.70
C GLY A 146 -8.88 -4.70 12.81
N TYR A 147 -7.87 -4.04 12.27
CA TYR A 147 -8.01 -2.90 11.38
C TYR A 147 -6.84 -2.87 10.38
N GLU A 148 -7.13 -2.40 9.16
CA GLU A 148 -6.26 -2.28 7.96
C GLU A 148 -6.44 -3.35 6.89
N TYR A 149 -6.81 -4.58 7.26
CA TYR A 149 -6.87 -5.73 6.36
C TYR A 149 -5.52 -6.05 5.71
N VAL A 150 -4.58 -6.40 6.57
CA VAL A 150 -3.29 -6.99 6.22
C VAL A 150 -3.55 -8.42 5.70
N ARG A 151 -3.04 -8.73 4.50
CA ARG A 151 -3.36 -9.99 3.79
C ARG A 151 -2.68 -11.20 4.42
N GLU A 152 -1.68 -10.96 5.26
CA GLU A 152 -0.97 -11.94 6.06
C GLU A 152 -1.88 -12.66 7.07
N ARG A 153 -3.13 -12.22 7.29
CA ARG A 153 -4.14 -12.93 8.12
C ARG A 153 -4.29 -14.40 7.79
N ILE A 154 -4.03 -14.82 6.55
CA ILE A 154 -4.13 -16.24 6.13
C ILE A 154 -3.06 -17.14 6.78
N TYR A 155 -2.03 -16.55 7.38
CA TYR A 155 -0.96 -17.26 8.09
C TYR A 155 -1.25 -17.43 9.59
N HIS A 156 -2.34 -16.86 10.08
CA HIS A 156 -2.74 -16.90 11.49
C HIS A 156 -4.00 -17.74 11.66
N TYR A 157 -4.16 -18.33 12.84
CA TYR A 157 -5.36 -19.07 13.20
C TYR A 157 -5.80 -18.72 14.63
N PRO A 158 -7.10 -18.46 14.88
CA PRO A 158 -8.18 -18.33 13.88
C PRO A 158 -7.99 -17.12 12.96
N ILE A 159 -8.60 -17.18 11.77
CA ILE A 159 -8.47 -16.12 10.76
C ILE A 159 -9.12 -14.83 11.30
N LEU A 160 -8.36 -13.74 11.35
CA LEU A 160 -8.78 -12.46 11.95
C LEU A 160 -9.92 -11.77 11.19
N THR A 161 -11.05 -11.50 11.83
CA THR A 161 -12.04 -10.50 11.40
C THR A 161 -11.42 -9.11 11.50
N THR A 162 -11.42 -8.33 10.44
CA THR A 162 -10.78 -7.00 10.40
C THR A 162 -11.58 -6.03 9.57
N PHE A 163 -11.36 -4.74 9.78
CA PHE A 163 -11.98 -3.68 9.00
C PHE A 163 -10.99 -3.09 7.99
N GLN A 164 -11.35 -3.18 6.71
CA GLN A 164 -10.55 -2.66 5.61
C GLN A 164 -10.88 -1.18 5.35
N ARG A 165 -9.87 -0.33 5.50
CA ARG A 165 -9.94 1.08 5.09
C ARG A 165 -10.07 1.19 3.58
N ASN A 166 -10.89 2.12 3.09
CA ASN A 166 -11.08 2.34 1.65
C ASN A 166 -9.98 3.23 1.04
N ARG A 167 -8.73 2.76 1.12
CA ARG A 167 -7.56 3.43 0.55
C ARG A 167 -7.66 3.60 -0.97
N LYS A 168 -8.28 2.63 -1.65
CA LYS A 168 -8.50 2.68 -3.11
C LYS A 168 -9.43 3.84 -3.47
N GLY A 169 -10.57 3.94 -2.79
CA GLY A 169 -11.51 5.06 -2.96
C GLY A 169 -10.86 6.39 -2.61
N LEU A 170 -10.05 6.43 -1.54
CA LEU A 170 -9.34 7.64 -1.11
C LEU A 170 -8.36 8.15 -2.18
N GLY A 171 -7.60 7.24 -2.82
CA GLY A 171 -6.74 7.59 -3.94
C GLY A 171 -7.51 8.12 -5.15
N ALA A 172 -8.63 7.47 -5.50
CA ALA A 172 -9.50 7.93 -6.58
C ALA A 172 -10.11 9.31 -6.29
N LEU A 173 -10.54 9.55 -5.05
CA LEU A 173 -11.01 10.85 -4.58
C LEU A 173 -9.93 11.93 -4.75
N ALA A 174 -8.70 11.66 -4.29
CA ALA A 174 -7.61 12.62 -4.38
C ALA A 174 -7.31 13.04 -5.84
N VAL A 175 -7.27 12.08 -6.77
CA VAL A 175 -7.09 12.35 -8.20
C VAL A 175 -8.25 13.15 -8.77
N ARG A 176 -9.50 12.81 -8.40
CA ARG A 176 -10.69 13.54 -8.86
C ARG A 176 -10.69 14.99 -8.39
N MET A 177 -10.36 15.24 -7.12
CA MET A 177 -10.24 16.58 -6.55
C MET A 177 -9.17 17.41 -7.26
N LEU A 178 -8.00 16.81 -7.51
CA LEU A 178 -6.92 17.47 -8.24
C LEU A 178 -7.34 17.81 -9.68
N TYR A 179 -7.96 16.87 -10.38
CA TYR A 179 -8.46 17.07 -11.73
C TYR A 179 -9.50 18.19 -11.80
N LYS A 180 -10.44 18.24 -10.84
CA LYS A 180 -11.45 19.31 -10.74
C LYS A 180 -10.82 20.67 -10.47
N LYS A 181 -9.81 20.71 -9.61
CA LYS A 181 -9.04 21.93 -9.32
C LYS A 181 -8.32 22.45 -10.56
N LEU A 182 -7.72 21.57 -11.35
CA LEU A 182 -7.04 21.92 -12.59
C LEU A 182 -7.98 22.42 -13.69
N THR A 183 -9.18 21.84 -13.79
CA THR A 183 -10.12 22.13 -14.88
C THR A 183 -11.10 23.26 -14.58
N SER A 184 -11.55 23.42 -13.33
CA SER A 184 -12.52 24.45 -12.93
C SER A 184 -12.00 25.48 -11.94
N GLY A 185 -10.74 25.37 -11.50
CA GLY A 185 -10.14 26.27 -10.52
C GLY A 185 -10.64 26.09 -9.08
N LYS A 186 -11.64 25.22 -8.85
CA LYS A 186 -12.26 24.94 -7.56
C LYS A 186 -12.09 23.47 -7.17
N TYR A 187 -12.05 23.21 -5.87
CA TYR A 187 -12.16 21.86 -5.33
C TYR A 187 -13.62 21.41 -5.34
N GLU A 188 -13.83 20.10 -5.50
CA GLU A 188 -15.14 19.47 -5.41
C GLU A 188 -15.50 19.25 -3.93
N ASP A 189 -16.78 19.38 -3.58
CA ASP A 189 -17.27 18.81 -2.32
C ASP A 189 -17.14 17.29 -2.39
N TYR A 190 -16.81 16.65 -1.27
CA TYR A 190 -16.56 15.22 -1.26
C TYR A 190 -17.04 14.57 0.03
N GLU A 191 -17.44 13.32 -0.13
CA GLU A 191 -17.65 12.40 0.98
C GLU A 191 -16.45 11.47 1.09
N LEU A 192 -16.09 11.13 2.33
CA LEU A 192 -15.00 10.20 2.57
C LEU A 192 -15.41 8.77 2.17
N PRO A 193 -14.60 8.08 1.37
CA PRO A 193 -14.89 6.70 0.99
C PRO A 193 -14.95 5.80 2.22
N GLU A 194 -16.06 5.09 2.38
CA GLU A 194 -16.29 4.22 3.53
C GLU A 194 -15.49 2.92 3.42
N GLY A 195 -14.90 2.48 4.54
CA GLY A 195 -14.32 1.15 4.68
C GLY A 195 -15.35 0.03 4.85
N THR A 196 -14.87 -1.21 4.88
CA THR A 196 -15.72 -2.40 4.91
C THR A 196 -15.17 -3.46 5.85
N PHE A 197 -16.07 -4.20 6.50
CA PHE A 197 -15.70 -5.39 7.25
C PHE A 197 -15.23 -6.53 6.35
N ILE A 198 -14.19 -7.22 6.83
CA ILE A 198 -13.68 -8.44 6.24
C ILE A 198 -13.77 -9.56 7.27
N SER A 199 -14.78 -10.41 7.09
CA SER A 199 -15.11 -11.46 8.05
C SER A 199 -14.03 -12.53 8.14
N GLY A 200 -13.73 -12.97 9.36
CA GLY A 200 -12.89 -14.12 9.68
C GLY A 200 -13.57 -15.00 10.72
N ASN A 201 -12.83 -15.93 11.33
CA ASN A 201 -13.33 -16.83 12.36
C ASN A 201 -13.05 -16.33 13.78
N THR A 202 -12.49 -15.13 13.96
CA THR A 202 -12.36 -14.49 15.28
C THR A 202 -13.62 -13.75 15.75
N CYS A 203 -14.65 -13.74 14.92
CA CYS A 203 -15.99 -13.24 15.21
C CYS A 203 -16.98 -14.35 14.84
N SER A 204 -18.08 -14.47 15.57
CA SER A 204 -19.10 -15.50 15.32
C SER A 204 -19.87 -15.31 14.00
N CYS A 205 -19.68 -14.18 13.29
CA CYS A 205 -20.24 -13.98 11.94
C CYS A 205 -19.73 -14.99 10.92
N GLY A 206 -18.59 -15.65 11.17
CA GLY A 206 -18.01 -16.65 10.28
C GLY A 206 -17.30 -16.05 9.07
N ILE A 207 -16.61 -16.92 8.33
CA ILE A 207 -15.77 -16.54 7.20
C ILE A 207 -16.50 -16.64 5.87
N CYS A 208 -16.13 -15.79 4.92
CA CYS A 208 -16.54 -15.89 3.53
C CYS A 208 -15.53 -16.74 2.75
N ASP A 209 -15.92 -17.97 2.37
CA ASP A 209 -15.03 -18.91 1.67
C ASP A 209 -14.52 -18.37 0.32
N ALA A 210 -15.39 -17.67 -0.44
CA ALA A 210 -15.00 -17.09 -1.73
C ALA A 210 -13.89 -16.05 -1.56
N GLN A 211 -14.03 -15.19 -0.55
CA GLN A 211 -13.02 -14.19 -0.23
C GLN A 211 -11.71 -14.85 0.24
N LEU A 212 -11.79 -15.83 1.15
CA LEU A 212 -10.59 -16.53 1.64
C LEU A 212 -9.84 -17.23 0.49
N SER A 213 -10.57 -17.85 -0.44
CA SER A 213 -10.00 -18.46 -1.64
C SER A 213 -9.25 -17.44 -2.50
N ASP A 214 -9.82 -16.27 -2.73
CA ASP A 214 -9.16 -15.18 -3.47
C ASP A 214 -7.89 -14.69 -2.76
N GLU A 215 -7.94 -14.52 -1.42
CA GLU A 215 -6.79 -14.17 -0.60
C GLU A 215 -5.65 -15.20 -0.71
N GLN A 216 -5.98 -16.49 -0.62
CA GLN A 216 -5.02 -17.58 -0.73
C GLN A 216 -4.34 -17.61 -2.11
N ASN A 217 -5.12 -17.44 -3.18
CA ASN A 217 -4.61 -17.37 -4.55
C ASN A 217 -3.63 -16.20 -4.71
N ASP A 218 -4.01 -15.01 -4.23
CA ASP A 218 -3.18 -13.81 -4.32
C ASP A 218 -1.86 -13.97 -3.56
N VAL A 219 -1.89 -14.54 -2.36
CA VAL A 219 -0.69 -14.74 -1.54
C VAL A 219 0.21 -15.83 -2.13
N SER A 220 -0.35 -16.93 -2.63
CA SER A 220 0.40 -17.99 -3.31
C SER A 220 1.16 -17.46 -4.54
N LEU A 221 0.47 -16.68 -5.37
CA LEU A 221 1.08 -16.03 -6.52
C LEU A 221 2.17 -15.05 -6.09
N LYS A 222 1.90 -14.16 -5.13
CA LYS A 222 2.88 -13.20 -4.62
C LYS A 222 4.16 -13.90 -4.14
N ARG A 223 4.04 -14.95 -3.32
CA ARG A 223 5.18 -15.71 -2.81
C ARG A 223 6.03 -16.32 -3.93
N THR A 224 5.38 -16.87 -4.96
CA THR A 224 6.07 -17.45 -6.12
C THR A 224 6.89 -16.40 -6.87
N PHE A 225 6.32 -15.21 -7.09
CA PHE A 225 7.02 -14.12 -7.77
C PHE A 225 8.11 -13.48 -6.91
N ASP A 226 7.88 -13.29 -5.61
CA ASP A 226 8.91 -12.80 -4.69
C ASP A 226 10.12 -13.75 -4.68
N PHE A 227 9.88 -15.07 -4.69
CA PHE A 227 10.92 -16.07 -4.86
C PHE A 227 11.66 -15.91 -6.19
N LEU A 228 10.95 -15.88 -7.33
CA LEU A 228 11.60 -15.70 -8.65
C LEU A 228 12.40 -14.39 -8.76
N SER A 229 11.94 -13.33 -8.09
CA SER A 229 12.61 -12.03 -8.02
C SER A 229 13.93 -12.12 -7.25
N LEU A 230 13.93 -12.81 -6.10
CA LEU A 230 15.13 -13.00 -5.27
C LEU A 230 16.22 -13.83 -5.97
N PHE A 231 15.83 -14.72 -6.90
CA PHE A 231 16.76 -15.61 -7.61
C PHE A 231 16.98 -15.22 -9.09
N GLY A 232 16.50 -14.05 -9.50
CA GLY A 232 16.68 -13.57 -10.87
C GLY A 232 18.15 -13.29 -11.18
N GLN A 233 18.75 -14.02 -12.12
CA GLN A 233 20.08 -13.72 -12.68
C GLN A 233 20.11 -12.45 -13.54
N ILE A 234 19.02 -11.67 -13.57
CA ILE A 234 18.87 -10.52 -14.45
C ILE A 234 20.00 -9.51 -14.24
N GLU A 235 20.35 -9.19 -13.00
CA GLU A 235 21.43 -8.23 -12.71
C GLU A 235 22.77 -8.70 -13.29
N LEU A 236 23.12 -9.98 -13.08
CA LEU A 236 24.34 -10.58 -13.63
C LEU A 236 24.35 -10.52 -15.16
N LYS A 237 23.28 -10.99 -15.82
CA LYS A 237 23.18 -10.98 -17.28
C LYS A 237 23.19 -9.57 -17.88
N LEU A 238 22.50 -8.62 -17.25
CA LEU A 238 22.52 -7.22 -17.69
C LEU A 238 23.93 -6.63 -17.54
N THR A 239 24.67 -6.97 -16.48
CA THR A 239 26.06 -6.52 -16.32
C THR A 239 27.03 -7.16 -17.31
N GLU A 240 26.68 -8.25 -18.01
CA GLU A 240 27.52 -8.85 -19.05
C GLU A 240 27.35 -8.17 -20.41
N CYS A 241 26.20 -7.54 -20.65
CA CYS A 241 25.85 -6.90 -21.91
C CYS A 241 26.93 -5.89 -22.36
N ARG A 242 27.14 -5.84 -23.68
CA ARG A 242 28.06 -4.92 -24.37
C ARG A 242 27.32 -4.00 -25.32
N THR A 243 26.16 -4.40 -25.80
CA THR A 243 25.32 -3.56 -26.67
C THR A 243 23.94 -3.29 -26.07
N ILE A 244 23.29 -2.20 -26.49
CA ILE A 244 21.91 -1.92 -26.10
C ILE A 244 20.94 -3.00 -26.58
N ASN A 245 21.20 -3.63 -27.72
CA ASN A 245 20.35 -4.70 -28.24
C ASN A 245 20.42 -5.96 -27.36
N GLU A 246 21.61 -6.34 -26.89
CA GLU A 246 21.77 -7.42 -25.90
C GLU A 246 21.04 -7.08 -24.60
N PHE A 247 21.20 -5.85 -24.12
CA PHE A 247 20.54 -5.37 -22.90
C PHE A 247 19.01 -5.49 -23.00
N ILE A 248 18.43 -4.99 -24.09
CA ILE A 248 16.98 -5.07 -24.33
C ILE A 248 16.53 -6.53 -24.49
N HIS A 249 17.34 -7.39 -25.11
CA HIS A 249 17.04 -8.82 -25.21
C HIS A 249 16.95 -9.49 -23.83
N ILE A 250 17.90 -9.23 -22.93
CA ILE A 250 17.84 -9.74 -21.56
C ILE A 250 16.61 -9.19 -20.82
N CYS A 251 16.32 -7.89 -20.94
CA CYS A 251 15.09 -7.32 -20.34
C CYS A 251 13.81 -8.04 -20.82
N ARG A 252 13.76 -8.46 -22.09
CA ARG A 252 12.65 -9.25 -22.65
C ARG A 252 12.60 -10.68 -22.10
N GLU A 253 13.76 -11.32 -21.91
CA GLU A 253 13.87 -12.65 -21.31
C GLU A 253 13.24 -12.65 -19.90
N PHE A 254 13.54 -11.61 -19.12
CA PHE A 254 13.06 -11.45 -17.74
C PHE A 254 11.75 -10.66 -17.60
N ARG A 255 11.01 -10.44 -18.70
CA ARG A 255 9.77 -9.66 -18.68
C ARG A 255 8.68 -10.24 -17.78
N TYR A 256 8.73 -11.54 -17.49
CA TYR A 256 7.80 -12.23 -16.58
C TYR A 256 7.88 -11.68 -15.14
N MET A 257 8.97 -10.98 -14.78
CA MET A 257 9.10 -10.28 -13.51
C MET A 257 8.23 -9.01 -13.44
N ILE A 258 7.61 -8.59 -14.54
CA ILE A 258 6.73 -7.43 -14.57
C ILE A 258 5.30 -7.92 -14.72
N ARG A 259 4.44 -7.51 -13.79
CA ARG A 259 3.04 -7.89 -13.73
C ARG A 259 2.13 -6.70 -13.96
N ASP A 260 0.87 -7.00 -14.23
CA ASP A 260 -0.21 -6.03 -14.37
C ASP A 260 0.13 -4.91 -15.35
N THR A 261 0.88 -5.27 -16.40
CA THR A 261 1.37 -4.37 -17.44
C THR A 261 1.07 -5.01 -18.78
N GLU A 262 0.50 -4.24 -19.70
CA GLU A 262 0.14 -4.68 -21.07
C GLU A 262 1.18 -4.27 -22.11
N GLU A 263 1.84 -3.13 -21.87
CA GLU A 263 2.89 -2.59 -22.71
C GLU A 263 3.99 -1.99 -21.82
N LEU A 264 5.24 -2.19 -22.24
CA LEU A 264 6.39 -1.73 -21.49
C LEU A 264 7.49 -1.29 -22.45
N TYR A 265 7.93 -0.04 -22.29
CA TYR A 265 8.99 0.56 -23.08
C TYR A 265 10.10 1.05 -22.18
N ILE A 266 11.35 0.75 -22.54
CA ILE A 266 12.52 1.44 -21.99
C ILE A 266 12.86 2.55 -22.98
N CYS A 267 12.75 3.81 -22.57
CA CYS A 267 13.04 4.97 -23.40
C CYS A 267 14.29 5.67 -22.89
N LEU A 268 15.36 5.69 -23.68
CA LEU A 268 16.64 6.32 -23.32
C LEU A 268 16.86 7.58 -24.17
N TYR A 269 17.51 8.61 -23.61
CA TYR A 269 17.95 9.76 -24.41
C TYR A 269 18.83 9.30 -25.56
N GLU A 270 18.73 9.89 -26.74
CA GLU A 270 19.52 9.45 -27.91
C GLU A 270 21.04 9.47 -27.65
N ASP A 271 21.48 10.39 -26.78
CA ASP A 271 22.85 10.60 -26.31
C ASP A 271 23.05 10.12 -24.86
N TRP A 272 22.27 9.13 -24.40
CA TRP A 272 22.33 8.62 -23.02
C TRP A 272 23.72 8.14 -22.56
N TYR A 273 24.61 7.84 -23.52
CA TYR A 273 25.98 7.40 -23.25
C TYR A 273 26.95 8.56 -22.99
N GLU A 274 26.58 9.79 -23.37
CA GLU A 274 27.38 10.99 -23.12
C GLU A 274 27.25 11.46 -21.65
N ASP A 275 28.31 12.05 -21.11
CA ASP A 275 28.30 12.56 -19.73
C ASP A 275 27.32 13.72 -19.53
N ASN A 276 27.06 14.50 -20.59
CA ASN A 276 26.12 15.61 -20.62
C ASN A 276 25.00 15.35 -21.63
N ALA A 277 24.25 14.26 -21.44
CA ALA A 277 23.08 13.96 -22.26
C ALA A 277 22.08 15.14 -22.25
N LEU A 278 21.87 15.75 -23.41
CA LEU A 278 21.01 16.92 -23.62
C LEU A 278 19.98 16.70 -24.72
N SER A 279 20.00 15.53 -25.38
CA SER A 279 19.14 15.27 -26.54
C SER A 279 17.68 15.57 -26.23
N GLU A 280 17.02 16.16 -27.23
CA GLU A 280 15.58 16.33 -27.22
C GLU A 280 14.85 15.05 -27.64
N ASN A 281 15.58 14.08 -28.17
CA ASN A 281 15.05 12.80 -28.63
C ASN A 281 15.29 11.69 -27.61
N ILE A 282 14.34 10.79 -27.53
CA ILE A 282 14.43 9.51 -26.83
C ILE A 282 14.17 8.37 -27.80
N ILE A 283 14.91 7.27 -27.64
CA ILE A 283 14.73 6.02 -28.36
C ILE A 283 14.03 5.04 -27.41
N CYS A 284 12.84 4.59 -27.81
CA CYS A 284 12.01 3.70 -27.02
C CYS A 284 12.04 2.27 -27.55
N TYR A 285 12.40 1.34 -26.67
CA TYR A 285 12.55 -0.08 -26.91
C TYR A 285 11.38 -0.86 -26.29
N ASP A 286 10.63 -1.59 -27.11
CA ASP A 286 9.53 -2.44 -26.65
C ASP A 286 10.04 -3.73 -25.99
N ILE A 287 9.51 -4.05 -24.80
CA ILE A 287 9.96 -5.18 -23.97
C ILE A 287 9.07 -6.43 -24.08
N PHE A 288 7.88 -6.33 -24.68
CA PHE A 288 6.92 -7.44 -24.68
C PHE A 288 6.75 -8.13 -26.04
N TYR A 289 6.85 -7.39 -27.13
CA TYR A 289 6.46 -7.80 -28.48
C TYR A 289 7.58 -7.68 -29.52
N ASP A 290 8.80 -7.30 -29.11
CA ASP A 290 9.97 -7.16 -30.00
C ASP A 290 9.71 -6.24 -31.21
N LYS A 291 8.99 -5.15 -30.98
CA LYS A 291 8.80 -4.11 -32.00
C LYS A 291 10.12 -3.38 -32.25
N LYS A 292 10.30 -2.86 -33.47
CA LYS A 292 11.42 -1.98 -33.80
C LYS A 292 11.44 -0.75 -32.88
N PRO A 293 12.62 -0.26 -32.48
CA PRO A 293 12.72 0.94 -31.65
C PRO A 293 12.06 2.14 -32.32
N VAL A 294 11.40 2.98 -31.52
CA VAL A 294 10.71 4.19 -31.98
C VAL A 294 11.42 5.41 -31.40
N THR A 295 11.77 6.36 -32.26
CA THR A 295 12.34 7.65 -31.83
C THR A 295 11.23 8.70 -31.69
N LEU A 296 11.23 9.42 -30.57
CA LEU A 296 10.27 10.47 -30.26
C LEU A 296 10.91 11.62 -29.47
N ASN A 297 10.24 12.77 -29.46
CA ASN A 297 10.67 13.89 -28.61
C ASN A 297 10.41 13.56 -27.14
N LYS A 298 11.32 13.91 -26.23
CA LYS A 298 11.25 13.56 -24.81
C LYS A 298 10.03 14.09 -24.06
N TYR A 299 9.32 15.07 -24.62
CA TYR A 299 8.08 15.61 -24.05
C TYR A 299 6.83 15.10 -24.75
N ASP A 300 6.97 14.31 -25.82
CA ASP A 300 5.86 13.81 -26.63
C ASP A 300 5.81 12.28 -26.68
N PHE A 301 5.16 11.71 -25.67
CA PHE A 301 4.90 10.26 -25.57
C PHE A 301 3.65 9.82 -26.34
N SER A 302 2.97 10.72 -27.08
CA SER A 302 1.71 10.40 -27.76
C SER A 302 1.81 9.20 -28.69
N LYS A 303 2.98 9.00 -29.32
CA LYS A 303 3.26 7.87 -30.20
C LYS A 303 3.30 6.50 -29.49
N LEU A 304 3.50 6.48 -28.17
CA LEU A 304 3.48 5.25 -27.36
C LEU A 304 2.11 4.95 -26.78
N PHE A 305 1.19 5.93 -26.79
CA PHE A 305 -0.11 5.79 -26.17
C PHE A 305 -1.12 5.18 -27.14
N SER A 306 -1.93 4.25 -26.64
CA SER A 306 -3.06 3.71 -27.40
C SER A 306 -4.16 4.75 -27.63
N SER A 307 -5.08 4.44 -28.55
CA SER A 307 -6.31 5.20 -28.78
C SER A 307 -7.33 5.17 -27.63
N SER A 308 -7.23 4.23 -26.68
CA SER A 308 -8.13 4.15 -25.51
C SER A 308 -7.50 4.76 -24.25
N ALA A 309 -8.34 5.27 -23.33
CA ALA A 309 -7.90 5.76 -22.03
C ALA A 309 -7.25 4.63 -21.22
N ALA A 310 -6.03 4.84 -20.76
CA ALA A 310 -5.27 3.87 -19.98
C ALA A 310 -4.38 4.56 -18.94
N PHE A 311 -4.00 3.83 -17.90
CA PHE A 311 -3.06 4.29 -16.89
C PHE A 311 -1.63 4.01 -17.33
N TYR A 312 -0.84 5.07 -17.52
CA TYR A 312 0.58 4.98 -17.84
C TYR A 312 1.43 5.41 -16.64
N ASN A 313 2.35 4.54 -16.25
CA ASN A 313 3.37 4.86 -15.26
C ASN A 313 4.66 5.25 -15.99
N LEU A 314 5.14 6.46 -15.73
CA LEU A 314 6.41 6.97 -16.25
C LEU A 314 7.42 6.98 -15.10
N SER A 315 8.32 6.01 -15.10
CA SER A 315 9.32 5.85 -14.05
C SER A 315 10.68 6.30 -14.55
N PRO A 316 11.37 7.24 -13.88
CA PRO A 316 12.67 7.73 -14.34
C PRO A 316 13.72 6.61 -14.25
N VAL A 317 14.54 6.51 -15.29
CA VAL A 317 15.77 5.70 -15.31
C VAL A 317 16.91 6.66 -15.01
N PHE A 318 17.58 6.48 -13.88
CA PHE A 318 18.64 7.39 -13.45
C PHE A 318 19.72 6.67 -12.66
N PHE A 319 20.94 7.18 -12.74
CA PHE A 319 22.06 6.76 -11.91
C PHE A 319 22.61 7.98 -11.16
N LEU A 320 22.58 7.93 -9.83
CA LEU A 320 22.92 9.06 -8.96
C LEU A 320 22.13 10.34 -9.32
N LYS A 321 22.79 11.33 -9.93
CA LYS A 321 22.17 12.61 -10.33
C LYS A 321 21.86 12.68 -11.83
N ARG A 322 22.22 11.66 -12.62
CA ARG A 322 22.03 11.64 -14.06
C ARG A 322 20.77 10.87 -14.42
N THR A 323 19.84 11.54 -15.08
CA THR A 323 18.70 10.90 -15.74
C THR A 323 19.14 10.38 -17.09
N LEU A 324 18.90 9.10 -17.36
CA LEU A 324 19.24 8.41 -18.61
C LEU A 324 18.02 8.25 -19.52
N GLY A 325 16.82 8.35 -18.95
CA GLY A 325 15.56 8.24 -19.67
C GLY A 325 14.39 7.86 -18.75
N TYR A 326 13.42 7.13 -19.29
CA TYR A 326 12.19 6.73 -18.61
C TYR A 326 11.77 5.32 -19.02
N VAL A 327 11.22 4.56 -18.07
CA VAL A 327 10.38 3.40 -18.35
C VAL A 327 8.94 3.88 -18.46
N VAL A 328 8.28 3.52 -19.55
CA VAL A 328 6.86 3.81 -19.80
C VAL A 328 6.10 2.49 -19.77
N ALA A 329 5.23 2.32 -18.77
CA ALA A 329 4.44 1.11 -18.57
C ALA A 329 2.94 1.40 -18.65
N ARG A 330 2.24 0.75 -19.59
CA ARG A 330 0.78 0.72 -19.63
C ARG A 330 0.29 -0.30 -18.61
N CYS A 331 -0.26 0.17 -17.52
CA CYS A 331 -0.62 -0.65 -16.36
C CYS A 331 -2.10 -1.05 -16.43
N THR A 332 -2.40 -2.33 -16.18
CA THR A 332 -3.78 -2.85 -16.09
C THR A 332 -4.38 -2.67 -14.70
N SER A 333 -3.53 -2.51 -13.68
CA SER A 333 -3.95 -2.26 -12.31
C SER A 333 -2.94 -1.39 -11.56
N ALA A 334 -3.38 -0.80 -10.45
CA ALA A 334 -2.48 -0.07 -9.55
C ALA A 334 -1.40 -0.96 -8.92
N ALA A 335 -1.58 -2.29 -8.93
CA ALA A 335 -0.61 -3.25 -8.41
C ALA A 335 0.63 -3.44 -9.32
N ALA A 336 0.60 -2.88 -10.53
CA ALA A 336 1.74 -2.90 -11.46
C ALA A 336 3.00 -2.26 -10.84
N ASN A 337 2.85 -1.19 -10.05
CA ASN A 337 3.95 -0.55 -9.34
C ASN A 337 4.23 -1.23 -7.98
N ASN A 338 4.51 -2.53 -8.02
CA ASN A 338 4.88 -3.33 -6.86
C ASN A 338 6.39 -3.30 -6.59
N ASN A 339 6.84 -3.99 -5.53
CA ASN A 339 8.25 -4.05 -5.16
C ASN A 339 9.12 -4.73 -6.22
N MET A 340 8.58 -5.71 -6.95
CA MET A 340 9.31 -6.40 -8.02
C MET A 340 9.59 -5.44 -9.20
N TYR A 341 8.60 -4.65 -9.63
CA TYR A 341 8.81 -3.61 -10.64
C TYR A 341 9.86 -2.58 -10.20
N ARG A 342 9.81 -2.12 -8.94
CA ARG A 342 10.79 -1.17 -8.38
C ARG A 342 12.21 -1.74 -8.34
N ASN A 343 12.37 -2.99 -7.93
CA ASN A 343 13.67 -3.67 -7.90
C ASN A 343 14.21 -3.89 -9.32
N TRP A 344 13.34 -4.31 -10.26
CA TRP A 344 13.70 -4.44 -11.67
C TRP A 344 14.14 -3.11 -12.29
N LEU A 345 13.41 -2.02 -12.00
CA LEU A 345 13.77 -0.67 -12.47
C LEU A 345 15.15 -0.23 -11.93
N LYS A 346 15.45 -0.55 -10.67
CA LYS A 346 16.75 -0.29 -10.06
C LYS A 346 17.87 -1.10 -10.74
N ALA A 347 17.63 -2.39 -10.98
CA ALA A 347 18.57 -3.27 -11.69
C ALA A 347 18.92 -2.73 -13.08
N ILE A 348 17.90 -2.32 -13.85
CA ILE A 348 18.06 -1.72 -15.17
C ILE A 348 18.82 -0.41 -15.12
N SER A 349 18.45 0.49 -14.20
CA SER A 349 19.09 1.80 -14.08
C SER A 349 20.58 1.67 -13.80
N ASN A 350 20.97 0.74 -12.92
CA ASN A 350 22.38 0.44 -12.63
C ASN A 350 23.08 -0.20 -13.83
N ALA A 351 22.44 -1.15 -14.50
CA ALA A 351 23.09 -1.89 -15.58
C ALA A 351 23.24 -1.09 -16.88
N ILE A 352 22.36 -0.13 -17.17
CA ILE A 352 22.54 0.83 -18.28
C ILE A 352 23.79 1.67 -18.04
N GLU A 353 24.03 2.10 -16.80
CA GLU A 353 25.25 2.83 -16.46
C GLU A 353 26.51 1.97 -16.69
N PHE A 354 26.50 0.71 -16.28
CA PHE A 354 27.61 -0.21 -16.57
C PHE A 354 27.83 -0.40 -18.07
N LEU A 355 26.74 -0.52 -18.85
CA LEU A 355 26.81 -0.65 -20.30
C LEU A 355 27.47 0.59 -20.94
N ARG A 356 27.15 1.79 -20.46
CA ARG A 356 27.80 3.03 -20.88
C ARG A 356 29.30 3.00 -20.60
N MET A 357 29.67 2.76 -19.34
CA MET A 357 31.07 2.76 -18.90
C MET A 357 31.94 1.76 -19.66
N LYS A 358 31.38 0.64 -20.12
CA LYS A 358 32.09 -0.35 -20.94
C LYS A 358 32.33 0.10 -22.39
N ASN A 359 31.47 0.96 -22.91
CA ASN A 359 31.55 1.47 -24.28
C ASN A 359 32.30 2.82 -24.36
N ASP A 360 32.57 3.44 -23.21
CA ASP A 360 33.45 4.61 -23.07
C ASP A 360 34.96 4.25 -23.06
N ILE A 361 35.29 2.97 -22.98
CA ILE A 361 36.66 2.41 -23.03
C ILE A 361 36.87 1.75 -24.39
#